data_AF-A0A7Z9K6K8-F1
#
_entry.id   AF-A0A7Z9K6K8-F1
#
_cell.length_a   1.000
_cell.length_b   1.000
_cell.length_c   1.000
_cell.angle_alpha   90.00
_cell.angle_beta   90.00
_cell.angle_gamma   90.00
#
_symmetry.space_group_name_H-M   'P 1'
#
loop_
_entity.id
_entity.type
_entity.pdbx_description
1 polymer ?
#
loop_
_entity_poly.entity_id
_entity_poly.type
_entity_poly.pdbx_seq_one_letter_code
_entity_poly.pdbx_strand_id
1 'polypeptide(L)'
;MPILLASLIFTGCSSSTDESDDGGAENEASAIGSHRTGEVREFDGMEFVWIPKGSFTMGSPNSEDKRKDNERQHKVTLTNGFWLGKYEVTQAEWKSVMGNSPSSFSGS
;
A
#
# COMPACT_ATOMS: atom_id res chain seq x y z
N MET A 1 9.99 41.08 23.60
CA MET A 1 10.74 41.49 22.39
C MET A 1 12.18 41.73 22.78
N PRO A 2 13.10 40.90 22.27
CA PRO A 2 14.28 41.46 21.63
C PRO A 2 14.42 40.93 20.19
N ILE A 3 14.68 41.87 19.30
CA ILE A 3 15.06 41.67 17.91
C ILE A 3 16.57 41.46 17.90
N LEU A 4 17.07 40.43 17.22
CA LEU A 4 18.33 40.54 16.48
C LEU A 4 18.44 39.46 15.40
N LEU A 5 18.77 39.98 14.22
CA LEU A 5 18.83 39.43 12.89
C LEU A 5 20.28 38.98 12.60
N ALA A 6 20.47 37.86 11.92
CA ALA A 6 21.56 37.67 10.95
C ALA A 6 21.41 36.34 10.21
N SER A 7 21.01 36.41 8.94
CA SER A 7 21.18 35.35 7.96
C SER A 7 22.66 35.17 7.63
N LEU A 8 23.13 33.93 7.51
CA LEU A 8 24.34 33.61 6.76
C LEU A 8 23.99 32.56 5.70
N ILE A 9 23.98 33.00 4.46
CA ILE A 9 23.85 32.17 3.28
C ILE A 9 25.27 31.66 2.99
N PHE A 10 25.46 30.35 2.90
CA PHE A 10 26.66 29.79 2.27
C PHE A 10 26.22 28.86 1.14
N THR A 11 26.29 29.41 -0.07
CA THR A 11 26.37 28.69 -1.33
C THR A 11 27.69 27.91 -1.35
N GLY A 12 27.60 26.59 -1.46
CA GLY A 12 28.72 25.72 -1.80
C GLY A 12 28.41 25.00 -3.11
N CYS A 13 29.14 25.35 -4.17
CA CYS A 13 29.14 24.69 -5.47
C CYS A 13 30.38 23.80 -5.55
N SER A 14 30.26 22.55 -5.99
CA SER A 14 31.38 21.81 -6.56
C SER A 14 30.88 20.82 -7.62
N SER A 15 31.39 21.04 -8.83
CA SER A 15 31.25 20.33 -10.11
C SER A 15 31.67 18.85 -10.04
N SER A 16 30.82 17.92 -10.49
CA SER A 16 30.77 17.29 -11.83
C SER A 16 31.59 15.99 -11.95
N THR A 17 30.88 14.87 -12.11
CA THR A 17 31.21 13.81 -13.07
C THR A 17 29.90 13.12 -13.50
N ASP A 18 29.63 13.19 -14.81
CA ASP A 18 28.60 12.50 -15.56
C ASP A 18 28.49 11.00 -15.25
N GLU A 19 27.28 10.53 -14.95
CA GLU A 19 26.84 9.17 -15.24
C GLU A 19 25.43 9.29 -15.86
N SER A 20 25.22 8.59 -16.98
CA SER A 20 24.13 8.84 -17.92
C SER A 20 22.76 8.43 -17.34
N ASP A 21 21.87 9.42 -17.18
CA ASP A 21 20.48 9.28 -16.76
C ASP A 21 19.60 8.98 -17.99
N ASP A 22 19.20 7.71 -18.15
CA ASP A 22 18.15 7.33 -19.10
C ASP A 22 16.79 7.50 -18.44
N GLY A 23 16.24 8.71 -18.59
CA GLY A 23 14.94 8.86 -19.25
C GLY A 23 13.77 8.05 -18.69
N GLY A 24 13.38 8.33 -17.45
CA GLY A 24 12.13 7.86 -16.89
C GLY A 24 11.57 8.83 -15.87
N ALA A 25 11.18 10.03 -16.32
CA ALA A 25 10.43 10.98 -15.51
C ALA A 25 9.06 10.38 -15.13
N GLU A 26 9.04 9.56 -14.10
CA GLU A 26 7.83 9.30 -13.34
C GLU A 26 7.43 10.63 -12.70
N ASN A 27 6.32 11.18 -13.20
CA ASN A 27 5.73 12.39 -12.67
C ASN A 27 5.48 12.20 -11.16
N GLU A 28 6.38 12.75 -10.36
CA GLU A 28 6.19 13.12 -8.97
C GLU A 28 5.11 14.22 -8.90
N ALA A 29 3.88 13.84 -9.25
CA ALA A 29 2.69 14.59 -8.90
C ALA A 29 2.49 14.41 -7.40
N SER A 30 3.25 15.18 -6.63
CA SER A 30 2.96 15.53 -5.24
C SER A 30 1.59 16.20 -5.20
N ALA A 31 0.54 15.38 -5.10
CA ALA A 31 -0.82 15.82 -4.90
C ALA A 31 -1.25 15.35 -3.51
N ILE A 32 -1.27 16.33 -2.61
CA ILE A 32 -2.01 16.42 -1.33
C ILE A 32 -3.16 15.39 -1.30
N GLY A 33 -2.92 14.18 -0.81
CA GLY A 33 -3.90 13.07 -0.78
C GLY A 33 -3.43 11.70 -1.33
N SER A 34 -2.22 11.58 -1.88
CA SER A 34 -1.73 10.29 -2.40
C SER A 34 -1.14 9.40 -1.31
N HIS A 35 -1.86 8.35 -0.92
CA HIS A 35 -1.31 7.26 -0.12
C HIS A 35 -0.25 6.48 -0.91
N ARG A 36 0.81 6.03 -0.23
CA ARG A 36 1.88 5.23 -0.86
C ARG A 36 1.48 3.76 -0.91
N THR A 37 1.85 3.04 -1.97
CA THR A 37 1.64 1.58 -2.04
C THR A 37 2.24 0.89 -0.81
N GLY A 38 1.43 0.11 -0.10
CA GLY A 38 1.87 -0.57 1.12
C GLY A 38 2.03 0.34 2.35
N GLU A 39 1.59 1.60 2.29
CA GLU A 39 1.43 2.44 3.49
C GLU A 39 0.56 1.70 4.51
N VAL A 40 1.02 1.63 5.76
CA VAL A 40 0.29 0.97 6.86
C VAL A 40 -0.39 2.03 7.72
N ARG A 41 -1.65 1.77 8.10
CA ARG A 41 -2.39 2.56 9.09
C ARG A 41 -3.06 1.65 10.10
N GLU A 42 -3.14 2.14 11.33
CA GLU A 42 -3.90 1.48 12.39
C GLU A 42 -5.29 2.10 12.49
N PHE A 43 -6.32 1.26 12.60
CA PHE A 43 -7.69 1.66 12.87
C PHE A 43 -8.32 0.66 13.84
N ASP A 44 -8.73 1.13 15.01
CA ASP A 44 -9.34 0.31 16.07
C ASP A 44 -8.50 -0.92 16.46
N GLY A 45 -7.17 -0.73 16.58
CA GLY A 45 -6.21 -1.79 16.90
C GLY A 45 -5.89 -2.75 15.74
N MET A 46 -6.49 -2.57 14.56
CA MET A 46 -6.21 -3.36 13.36
C MET A 46 -5.30 -2.61 12.40
N GLU A 47 -4.35 -3.33 11.79
CA GLU A 47 -3.49 -2.77 10.73
C GLU A 47 -4.13 -2.95 9.35
N PHE A 48 -4.11 -1.87 8.56
CA PHE A 48 -4.54 -1.84 7.16
C PHE A 48 -3.42 -1.36 6.27
N VAL A 49 -3.34 -1.91 5.05
CA VAL A 49 -2.39 -1.54 4.01
C VAL A 49 -3.08 -0.83 2.85
N TRP A 50 -2.46 0.22 2.32
CA TRP A 50 -2.96 0.91 1.13
C TRP A 50 -2.65 0.12 -0.15
N ILE A 51 -3.70 -0.20 -0.90
CA ILE A 51 -3.62 -0.78 -2.24
C ILE A 51 -3.98 0.29 -3.26
N PRO A 52 -3.06 0.74 -4.12
CA PRO A 52 -3.35 1.75 -5.13
C PRO A 52 -4.26 1.19 -6.24
N LYS A 53 -4.85 2.11 -7.02
CA LYS A 53 -5.48 1.76 -8.30
C LYS A 53 -4.45 1.10 -9.22
N GLY A 54 -4.88 0.20 -10.10
CA GLY A 54 -3.99 -0.51 -11.00
C GLY A 54 -4.66 -1.67 -11.70
N SER A 55 -3.93 -2.36 -12.57
CA SER A 55 -4.47 -3.50 -13.33
C SER A 55 -3.57 -4.72 -13.23
N PHE A 56 -4.16 -5.87 -12.92
CA PHE A 56 -3.46 -7.15 -12.74
C PHE A 56 -4.23 -8.28 -13.42
N THR A 57 -3.57 -9.42 -13.62
CA THR A 57 -4.22 -10.63 -14.15
C THR A 57 -4.63 -11.50 -12.97
N MET A 58 -5.93 -11.76 -12.81
CA MET A 58 -6.48 -12.59 -11.75
C MET A 58 -6.81 -13.99 -12.28
N GLY A 59 -6.49 -15.03 -11.51
CA GLY A 59 -6.70 -16.45 -11.87
C GLY A 59 -5.38 -17.20 -12.15
N SER A 60 -5.48 -18.52 -12.31
CA SER A 60 -4.34 -19.41 -12.55
C SER A 60 -4.12 -19.73 -14.04
N PRO A 61 -2.89 -19.98 -14.50
CA PRO A 61 -2.64 -20.51 -15.84
C PRO A 61 -3.29 -21.89 -16.03
N ASN A 62 -3.61 -22.24 -17.28
CA ASN A 62 -4.21 -23.56 -17.60
C ASN A 62 -3.30 -24.74 -17.24
N SER A 63 -1.99 -24.53 -17.10
CA SER A 63 -1.00 -25.55 -16.80
C SER A 63 -0.70 -25.70 -15.30
N GLU A 64 -1.39 -24.97 -14.42
CA GLU A 64 -1.16 -25.06 -12.98
C GLU A 64 -1.85 -26.30 -12.39
N ASP A 65 -1.10 -27.10 -11.63
CA ASP A 65 -1.62 -28.29 -10.97
C ASP A 65 -2.72 -27.93 -9.95
N LYS A 66 -3.78 -28.74 -9.87
CA LYS A 66 -4.92 -28.58 -8.95
C LYS A 66 -5.78 -27.33 -9.16
N ARG A 67 -5.58 -26.61 -10.26
CA ARG A 67 -6.48 -25.56 -10.73
C ARG A 67 -7.92 -26.08 -10.83
N LYS A 68 -8.88 -25.23 -10.45
CA LYS A 68 -10.32 -25.45 -10.68
C LYS A 68 -10.82 -24.69 -11.91
N ASP A 69 -11.96 -25.14 -12.46
CA ASP A 69 -12.56 -24.57 -13.67
C ASP A 69 -12.91 -23.07 -13.55
N ASN A 70 -13.19 -22.59 -12.33
CA ASN A 70 -13.56 -21.22 -12.05
C ASN A 70 -12.38 -20.25 -11.91
N GLU A 71 -11.14 -20.68 -12.12
CA GLU A 71 -9.95 -19.85 -11.89
C GLU A 71 -9.41 -19.20 -13.17
N ARG A 72 -10.18 -19.14 -14.26
CA ARG A 72 -9.68 -18.69 -15.59
C ARG A 72 -9.10 -17.28 -15.52
N GLN A 73 -7.87 -17.13 -16.05
CA GLN A 73 -7.19 -15.84 -16.11
C GLN A 73 -8.00 -14.78 -16.86
N HIS A 74 -8.11 -13.60 -16.25
CA HIS A 74 -8.70 -12.41 -16.85
C HIS A 74 -8.08 -11.13 -16.28
N LYS A 75 -8.12 -10.04 -17.05
CA LYS A 75 -7.56 -8.75 -16.63
C LYS A 75 -8.56 -8.02 -15.73
N VAL A 76 -8.11 -7.63 -14.54
CA VAL A 76 -8.87 -6.82 -13.59
C VAL A 76 -8.25 -5.43 -13.53
N THR A 77 -9.08 -4.39 -13.44
CA THR A 77 -8.64 -3.01 -13.23
C THR A 77 -9.37 -2.43 -12.03
N LEU A 78 -8.61 -2.05 -11.02
CA LEU A 78 -9.07 -1.28 -9.87
C LEU A 78 -9.01 0.19 -10.26
N THR A 79 -10.18 0.85 -10.33
CA THR A 79 -10.27 2.27 -10.73
C THR A 79 -9.88 3.23 -9.60
N ASN A 80 -10.02 2.78 -8.35
CA ASN A 80 -9.67 3.50 -7.14
C ASN A 80 -8.78 2.64 -6.25
N GLY A 81 -7.94 3.30 -5.44
CA GLY A 81 -7.23 2.62 -4.35
C GLY A 81 -8.13 2.43 -3.14
N PHE A 82 -7.77 1.49 -2.27
CA PHE A 82 -8.50 1.19 -1.04
C PHE A 82 -7.56 0.64 0.04
N TRP A 83 -8.05 0.65 1.29
CA TRP A 83 -7.38 0.04 2.44
C TRP A 83 -7.81 -1.42 2.58
N LEU A 84 -6.85 -2.33 2.73
CA LEU A 84 -7.08 -3.76 2.96
C LEU A 84 -6.52 -4.15 4.33
N GLY A 85 -7.23 -4.98 5.10
CA GLY A 85 -6.69 -5.53 6.35
C GLY A 85 -5.38 -6.26 6.09
N LYS A 86 -4.34 -5.92 6.85
CA LYS A 86 -3.02 -6.55 6.73
C LYS A 86 -3.06 -8.03 7.10
N TYR A 87 -3.96 -8.38 8.00
CA TYR A 87 -4.23 -9.74 8.47
C TYR A 87 -5.71 -10.08 8.31
N GLU A 88 -6.01 -11.38 8.37
CA GLU A 88 -7.38 -11.85 8.52
C GLU A 88 -7.95 -11.39 9.87
N VAL A 89 -9.25 -11.13 9.90
CA VAL A 89 -9.95 -10.77 11.14
C VAL A 89 -9.85 -11.93 12.13
N THR A 90 -9.31 -11.65 13.31
CA THR A 90 -9.14 -12.64 14.37
C THR A 90 -10.48 -12.96 15.05
N GLN A 91 -10.58 -14.13 15.68
CA GLN A 91 -11.78 -14.49 16.45
C GLN A 91 -12.07 -13.52 17.59
N ALA A 92 -11.03 -12.91 18.17
CA ALA A 92 -11.17 -11.92 19.23
C ALA A 92 -11.78 -10.61 18.71
N GLU A 93 -11.31 -10.11 17.57
CA GLU A 93 -11.87 -8.92 16.89
C GLU A 93 -13.29 -9.18 16.40
N TRP A 94 -13.58 -10.37 15.84
CA TRP A 94 -14.96 -10.72 15.47
C TRP A 94 -15.88 -10.67 16.69
N LYS A 95 -15.45 -11.28 17.81
CA LYS A 95 -16.24 -11.35 19.04
C LYS A 95 -16.43 -9.98 19.69
N SER A 96 -15.47 -9.08 19.59
CA SER A 96 -15.60 -7.72 20.15
C SER A 96 -16.71 -6.94 19.46
N VAL A 97 -16.92 -7.14 18.15
CA VAL A 97 -17.96 -6.47 17.37
C VAL A 97 -19.30 -7.21 17.43
N MET A 98 -19.29 -8.53 17.25
CA MET A 98 -20.49 -9.34 17.05
C MET A 98 -21.03 -9.99 18.33
N GLY A 99 -20.23 -10.05 19.40
CA GLY A 99 -20.60 -10.65 20.69
C GLY A 99 -20.62 -12.19 20.70
N ASN A 100 -20.31 -12.86 19.60
CA ASN A 100 -20.24 -14.32 19.49
C ASN A 100 -18.98 -14.78 18.72
N SER A 101 -18.77 -16.09 18.59
CA SER A 101 -17.77 -16.66 17.68
C SER A 101 -18.39 -17.83 16.92
N PRO A 102 -18.64 -17.71 15.60
CA PRO A 102 -19.16 -18.79 14.77
C PRO A 102 -18.07 -19.76 14.28
N SER A 103 -16.81 -19.56 14.69
CA SER A 103 -15.68 -20.40 14.25
C SER A 103 -15.87 -21.85 14.68
N SER A 104 -15.67 -22.79 13.76
CA SER A 104 -15.59 -24.23 14.07
C SER A 104 -14.30 -24.62 14.79
N PHE A 105 -13.30 -23.73 14.78
CA PHE A 105 -12.02 -23.92 15.45
C PHE A 105 -12.00 -23.08 16.72
N SER A 106 -12.26 -23.69 17.87
CA SER A 106 -11.95 -23.09 19.17
C SER A 106 -10.45 -23.25 19.41
N GLY A 107 -9.69 -22.16 19.40
CA GLY A 107 -8.30 -22.19 19.84
C GLY A 107 -8.18 -22.91 21.19
N SER A 108 -7.12 -23.68 21.37
CA SER A 108 -6.85 -24.46 22.59
C SER A 108 -6.67 -23.59 23.83
#